data_AF-A0A3D0K181-F1
#
_entry.id   AF-A0A3D0K181-F1
#
_cell.length_a   1.000
_cell.length_b   1.000
_cell.length_c   1.000
_cell.angle_alpha   90.00
_cell.angle_beta   90.00
_cell.angle_gamma   90.00
#
_symmetry.space_group_name_H-M   'P 1'
#
loop_
_entity.id
_entity.type
_entity.pdbx_description
1 polymer ?
#
loop_
_entity_poly.entity_id
_entity_poly.type
_entity_poly.pdbx_seq_one_letter_code
_entity_poly.pdbx_strand_id
1 'polypeptide(L)'
;MSERTSIPRPTIKRLSLYLREIETQEADGAVTVSSRTLGSALGITDAQVRRDLGYFGQFGQPGIGYSVKAMIPRLKSILRIDREWNAAVVGVGNIGRALLNYPRFTAKGFNIVGAFDIDDSIIGSRVGHCRVAPIRDIPRLAVELDIEFGILCVPKVVAQEVADLL
;
A
#
# COMPACT_ATOMS: atom_id res chain seq x y z
N MET A 1 2.33 30.58 -2.63
CA MET A 1 1.99 29.49 -1.69
C MET A 1 0.64 28.94 -2.10
N SER A 2 0.60 27.82 -2.83
CA SER A 2 -0.67 27.26 -3.30
C SER A 2 -1.39 26.59 -2.13
N GLU A 3 -2.65 26.93 -1.90
CA GLU A 3 -3.51 26.33 -0.89
C GLU A 3 -3.44 24.81 -0.97
N ARG A 4 -3.13 24.15 0.16
CA ARG A 4 -3.25 22.69 0.26
C ARG A 4 -4.74 22.35 0.30
N THR A 5 -5.36 22.20 -0.87
CA THR A 5 -6.68 21.59 -0.96
C THR A 5 -6.58 20.20 -0.35
N SER A 6 -7.21 19.99 0.80
CA SER A 6 -7.23 18.69 1.46
C SER A 6 -7.91 17.68 0.54
N ILE A 7 -7.12 16.79 -0.05
CA ILE A 7 -7.63 15.75 -0.95
C ILE A 7 -8.62 14.87 -0.17
N PRO A 8 -9.83 14.63 -0.69
CA PRO A 8 -10.79 13.76 0.00
C PRO A 8 -10.24 12.35 0.19
N ARG A 9 -10.38 11.80 1.40
CA ARG A 9 -9.97 10.40 1.69
C ARG A 9 -10.52 9.36 0.69
N PRO A 10 -11.79 9.46 0.21
CA PRO A 10 -12.29 8.55 -0.82
C PRO A 10 -11.55 8.64 -2.15
N THR A 11 -11.06 9.84 -2.52
CA THR A 11 -10.26 10.05 -3.73
C THR A 11 -8.94 9.29 -3.64
N ILE A 12 -8.26 9.35 -2.50
CA ILE A 12 -7.00 8.61 -2.28
C ILE A 12 -7.22 7.09 -2.42
N LYS A 13 -8.31 6.56 -1.84
CA LYS A 13 -8.66 5.14 -2.00
C LYS A 13 -8.92 4.75 -3.46
N ARG A 14 -9.56 5.63 -4.24
CA ARG A 14 -9.82 5.37 -5.66
C ARG A 14 -8.56 5.47 -6.52
N LEU A 15 -7.56 6.25 -6.14
CA LEU A 15 -6.30 6.32 -6.88
C LEU A 15 -5.60 4.96 -7.00
N SER A 16 -5.56 4.17 -5.93
CA SER A 16 -4.96 2.83 -5.99
C SER A 16 -5.75 1.89 -6.91
N LEU A 17 -7.08 2.06 -6.97
CA LEU A 17 -7.95 1.31 -7.88
C LEU A 17 -7.76 1.77 -9.34
N TYR A 18 -7.62 3.08 -9.59
CA TYR A 18 -7.29 3.58 -10.93
C TYR A 18 -5.94 3.06 -11.39
N LEU A 19 -4.92 3.08 -10.53
CA LEU A 19 -3.61 2.53 -10.88
C LEU A 19 -3.72 1.06 -11.27
N ARG A 20 -4.44 0.25 -10.47
CA ARG A 20 -4.65 -1.17 -10.79
C ARG A 20 -5.31 -1.35 -12.15
N GLU A 21 -6.36 -0.57 -12.44
CA GLU A 21 -7.04 -0.65 -13.73
C GLU A 21 -6.12 -0.23 -14.87
N ILE A 22 -5.34 0.84 -14.70
CA ILE A 22 -4.39 1.32 -15.71
C ILE A 22 -3.28 0.28 -15.96
N GLU A 23 -2.76 -0.38 -14.92
CA GLU A 23 -1.80 -1.49 -15.04
C GLU A 23 -2.41 -2.69 -15.81
N THR A 24 -3.71 -2.99 -15.60
CA THR A 24 -4.42 -4.01 -16.40
C THR A 24 -4.50 -3.61 -17.87
N GLN A 25 -4.93 -2.37 -18.15
CA GLN A 25 -5.03 -1.86 -19.53
C GLN A 25 -3.65 -1.82 -20.20
N GLU A 26 -2.58 -1.51 -19.47
CA GLU A 26 -1.20 -1.58 -19.97
C GLU A 26 -0.83 -3.00 -20.39
N ALA A 27 -1.15 -4.00 -19.56
CA ALA A 27 -0.89 -5.41 -19.85
C ALA A 27 -1.66 -5.89 -21.10
N ASP A 28 -2.83 -5.32 -21.35
CA ASP A 28 -3.64 -5.57 -22.56
C ASP A 28 -3.16 -4.76 -23.79
N GLY A 29 -2.09 -3.98 -23.65
CA GLY A 29 -1.46 -3.21 -24.74
C GLY A 29 -2.07 -1.83 -25.00
N ALA A 30 -2.91 -1.32 -24.10
CA ALA A 30 -3.50 0.00 -24.25
C ALA A 30 -2.46 1.12 -24.08
N VAL A 31 -2.44 2.06 -25.02
CA VAL A 31 -1.58 3.26 -24.95
C VAL A 31 -2.28 4.40 -24.21
N THR A 32 -3.61 4.46 -24.30
CA THR A 32 -4.45 5.44 -23.62
C THR A 32 -5.65 4.78 -22.96
N VAL A 33 -6.16 5.42 -21.90
CA VAL A 33 -7.37 4.99 -21.18
C VAL A 33 -8.30 6.18 -20.98
N SER A 34 -9.61 5.97 -21.13
CA SER A 34 -10.59 7.05 -20.98
C SER A 34 -11.12 7.15 -19.55
N SER A 35 -11.64 8.32 -19.16
CA SER A 35 -12.38 8.47 -17.89
C SER A 35 -13.61 7.59 -17.82
N ARG A 36 -14.21 7.25 -18.97
CA ARG A 36 -15.34 6.32 -19.06
C ARG A 36 -14.91 4.90 -18.70
N THR A 37 -13.79 4.43 -19.26
CA THR A 37 -13.22 3.11 -18.96
C THR A 37 -12.92 2.96 -17.47
N LEU A 38 -12.18 3.92 -16.90
CA LEU A 38 -11.87 3.92 -15.46
C LEU A 38 -13.14 4.01 -14.59
N GLY A 39 -14.11 4.83 -15.01
CA GLY A 39 -15.38 4.98 -14.30
C GLY A 39 -16.19 3.69 -14.29
N SER A 40 -16.33 3.04 -15.45
CA SER A 40 -17.02 1.76 -15.59
C SER A 40 -16.38 0.65 -14.76
N ALA A 41 -15.05 0.54 -14.75
CA ALA A 41 -14.33 -0.46 -13.96
C ALA A 41 -14.54 -0.32 -12.45
N LEU A 42 -14.75 0.91 -11.97
CA LEU A 42 -14.93 1.23 -10.54
C LEU A 42 -16.39 1.50 -10.14
N GLY A 43 -17.34 1.44 -11.09
CA GLY A 43 -18.76 1.73 -10.83
C GLY A 43 -19.04 3.20 -10.50
N ILE A 44 -18.29 4.14 -11.08
CA ILE A 44 -18.41 5.59 -10.84
C ILE A 44 -18.52 6.38 -12.14
N THR A 45 -18.94 7.64 -12.04
CA THR A 45 -19.08 8.51 -13.21
C THR A 45 -17.72 8.96 -13.76
N ASP A 46 -17.67 9.20 -15.06
CA ASP A 46 -16.51 9.77 -15.76
C ASP A 46 -16.13 11.16 -15.20
N ALA A 47 -17.13 11.94 -14.78
CA ALA A 47 -16.96 13.22 -14.11
C ALA A 47 -16.26 13.07 -12.74
N GLN A 48 -16.56 12.01 -11.99
CA GLN A 48 -15.88 11.73 -10.72
C GLN A 48 -14.42 11.36 -10.96
N VAL A 49 -14.11 10.55 -11.98
CA VAL A 49 -12.72 10.22 -12.35
C VAL A 49 -11.94 11.49 -12.71
N ARG A 50 -12.49 12.35 -13.56
CA ARG A 50 -11.86 13.63 -13.93
C ARG A 50 -11.62 14.52 -12.71
N ARG A 51 -12.59 14.62 -11.80
CA ARG A 51 -12.47 15.38 -10.55
C ARG A 51 -11.36 14.82 -9.66
N ASP A 52 -11.34 13.51 -9.49
CA ASP A 52 -10.34 12.83 -8.66
C ASP A 52 -8.92 13.05 -9.16
N LEU A 53 -8.68 12.80 -10.46
CA LEU A 53 -7.37 12.99 -11.07
C LEU A 53 -6.97 14.47 -11.09
N GLY A 54 -7.95 15.37 -11.27
CA GLY A 54 -7.73 16.82 -11.26
C GLY A 54 -7.11 17.36 -9.97
N TYR A 55 -7.34 16.72 -8.81
CA TYR A 55 -6.67 17.09 -7.55
C TYR A 55 -5.14 16.96 -7.60
N PHE A 56 -4.61 16.14 -8.51
CA PHE A 56 -3.18 15.84 -8.60
C PHE A 56 -2.52 16.49 -9.83
N GLY A 57 -3.22 17.46 -10.43
CA GLY A 57 -2.80 18.23 -11.60
C GLY A 57 -3.53 17.83 -12.88
N GLN A 58 -3.07 18.34 -14.01
CA GLN A 58 -3.67 17.99 -15.29
C GLN A 58 -3.28 16.57 -15.70
N PHE A 59 -4.28 15.72 -15.91
CA PHE A 59 -4.13 14.39 -16.48
C PHE A 59 -4.89 14.34 -17.81
N GLY A 60 -4.23 13.79 -18.82
CA GLY A 60 -4.84 13.46 -20.10
C GLY A 60 -5.16 14.66 -20.98
N GLN A 61 -5.81 14.37 -22.09
CA GLN A 61 -6.20 15.34 -23.12
C GLN A 61 -7.66 15.09 -23.52
N PRO A 62 -8.50 16.16 -23.62
CA PRO A 62 -9.87 16.03 -24.10
C PRO A 62 -9.94 15.29 -25.44
N GLY A 63 -10.86 14.34 -25.57
CA GLY A 63 -11.02 13.53 -26.78
C GLY A 63 -10.01 12.39 -26.97
N ILE A 64 -8.88 12.39 -26.24
CA ILE A 64 -7.83 11.36 -26.34
C ILE A 64 -7.82 10.45 -25.11
N GLY A 65 -8.07 11.00 -23.92
CA GLY A 65 -7.98 10.29 -22.65
C GLY A 65 -6.61 10.47 -21.98
N TYR A 66 -6.23 9.50 -21.16
CA TYR A 66 -5.02 9.55 -20.35
C TYR A 66 -3.96 8.62 -20.91
N SER A 67 -2.73 9.09 -21.05
CA SER A 67 -1.60 8.25 -21.45
C SER A 67 -1.27 7.25 -20.34
N VAL A 68 -1.35 5.96 -20.64
CA VAL A 68 -1.05 4.86 -19.70
C VAL A 68 0.40 4.98 -19.20
N LYS A 69 1.35 5.07 -20.14
CA LYS A 69 2.79 5.19 -19.85
C LYS A 69 3.15 6.39 -18.96
N ALA A 70 2.45 7.52 -19.11
CA ALA A 70 2.70 8.71 -18.28
C ALA A 70 1.96 8.66 -16.94
N MET A 71 0.78 8.03 -16.88
CA MET A 71 -0.04 7.97 -15.68
C MET A 71 0.55 7.06 -14.60
N ILE A 72 1.00 5.86 -14.97
CA ILE A 72 1.48 4.85 -14.02
C ILE A 72 2.57 5.40 -13.09
N PRO A 73 3.70 5.94 -13.58
CA PRO A 73 4.76 6.44 -12.70
C PRO A 73 4.26 7.60 -11.83
N ARG A 74 3.41 8.47 -12.37
CA ARG A 74 2.88 9.63 -11.63
C ARG A 74 1.93 9.19 -10.51
N LEU A 75 1.04 8.23 -10.76
CA LEU A 75 0.18 7.66 -9.74
C LEU A 75 0.97 6.88 -8.69
N LYS A 76 1.99 6.12 -9.09
CA LYS A 76 2.90 5.44 -8.15
C LYS A 76 3.58 6.44 -7.22
N SER A 77 4.06 7.56 -7.75
CA SER A 77 4.69 8.63 -6.96
C SER A 77 3.72 9.34 -6.01
N ILE A 78 2.50 9.64 -6.46
CA ILE A 78 1.44 10.19 -5.59
C ILE A 78 1.12 9.23 -4.45
N LEU A 79 1.04 7.93 -4.73
CA LEU A 79 0.77 6.87 -3.76
C LEU A 79 2.02 6.48 -2.94
N ARG A 80 3.19 7.04 -3.26
CA ARG A 80 4.51 6.71 -2.70
C ARG A 80 4.85 5.21 -2.76
N ILE A 81 4.44 4.52 -3.81
CA ILE A 81 4.81 3.11 -4.07
C ILE A 81 5.86 3.00 -5.18
N ASP A 82 6.58 4.09 -5.42
CA ASP A 82 7.79 4.22 -6.22
C ASP A 82 9.07 4.13 -5.37
N ARG A 83 8.93 3.79 -4.08
CA ARG A 83 10.01 3.55 -3.13
C ARG A 83 9.75 2.27 -2.34
N GLU A 84 10.76 1.88 -1.57
CA GLU A 84 10.64 0.81 -0.59
C GLU A 84 10.17 1.36 0.76
N TRP A 85 9.41 0.51 1.46
CA TRP A 85 8.89 0.70 2.80
C TRP A 85 9.23 -0.51 3.63
N ASN A 86 9.88 -0.30 4.77
CA ASN A 86 10.12 -1.36 5.74
C ASN A 86 8.89 -1.50 6.65
N ALA A 87 8.42 -2.74 6.79
CA ALA A 87 7.26 -3.08 7.58
C ALA A 87 7.55 -4.22 8.55
N ALA A 88 6.79 -4.27 9.63
CA ALA A 88 6.82 -5.35 10.60
C ALA A 88 5.45 -6.04 10.70
N VAL A 89 5.46 -7.34 10.96
CA VAL A 89 4.26 -8.11 11.33
C VAL A 89 4.30 -8.37 12.83
N VAL A 90 3.23 -7.99 13.54
CA VAL A 90 3.08 -8.30 14.97
C VAL A 90 1.95 -9.31 15.14
N GLY A 91 2.25 -10.44 15.77
CA GLY A 91 1.40 -11.63 15.81
C GLY A 91 1.71 -12.58 14.65
N VAL A 92 2.43 -13.65 14.94
CA VAL A 92 2.90 -14.69 14.00
C VAL A 92 2.03 -15.95 14.12
N GLY A 93 0.72 -15.73 14.26
CA GLY A 93 -0.33 -16.74 14.09
C GLY A 93 -0.59 -17.05 12.61
N ASN A 94 -1.75 -17.63 12.29
CA ASN A 94 -2.08 -18.06 10.92
C ASN A 94 -1.97 -16.93 9.88
N ILE A 95 -2.55 -15.76 10.18
CA ILE A 95 -2.54 -14.60 9.27
C ILE A 95 -1.14 -14.01 9.17
N GLY A 96 -0.46 -13.80 10.29
CA GLY A 96 0.90 -13.25 10.29
C GLY A 96 1.88 -14.11 9.50
N ARG A 97 1.84 -15.44 9.69
CA ARG A 97 2.65 -16.40 8.90
C ARG A 97 2.32 -16.34 7.42
N ALA A 98 1.04 -16.20 7.04
CA ALA A 98 0.66 -16.08 5.64
C ALA A 98 1.23 -14.80 5.00
N LEU A 99 1.17 -13.66 5.72
CA LEU A 99 1.71 -12.39 5.24
C LEU A 99 3.23 -12.41 5.14
N LEU A 100 3.92 -13.01 6.12
CA LEU A 100 5.39 -13.17 6.12
C LEU A 100 5.91 -14.00 4.95
N ASN A 101 5.07 -14.87 4.38
CA ASN A 101 5.41 -15.72 3.23
C ASN A 101 4.80 -15.19 1.92
N TYR A 102 4.26 -13.96 1.87
CA TYR A 102 3.60 -13.44 0.69
C TYR A 102 4.55 -12.61 -0.19
N PRO A 103 5.08 -13.16 -1.30
CA PRO A 103 6.14 -12.51 -2.08
C PRO A 103 5.69 -11.23 -2.80
N ARG A 104 4.37 -11.00 -2.95
CA ARG A 104 3.87 -9.82 -3.67
C ARG A 104 4.05 -8.50 -2.90
N PHE A 105 4.29 -8.54 -1.58
CA PHE A 105 4.59 -7.31 -0.83
C PHE A 105 5.92 -6.71 -1.29
N THR A 106 6.97 -7.52 -1.34
CA THR A 106 8.29 -7.09 -1.82
C THR A 106 8.21 -6.56 -3.25
N ALA A 107 7.45 -7.23 -4.13
CA ALA A 107 7.25 -6.78 -5.51
C ALA A 107 6.53 -5.42 -5.65
N LYS A 108 5.85 -4.93 -4.59
CA LYS A 108 5.17 -3.64 -4.55
C LYS A 108 5.89 -2.62 -3.65
N GLY A 109 7.14 -2.89 -3.27
CA GLY A 109 7.96 -1.99 -2.45
C GLY A 109 7.71 -2.11 -0.95
N PHE A 110 7.09 -3.18 -0.46
CA PHE A 110 6.88 -3.42 0.97
C PHE A 110 7.77 -4.56 1.45
N ASN A 111 8.84 -4.22 2.18
CA ASN A 111 9.78 -5.16 2.75
C ASN A 111 9.35 -5.51 4.17
N ILE A 112 8.91 -6.76 4.40
CA ILE A 112 8.65 -7.23 5.76
C ILE A 112 10.01 -7.56 6.39
N VAL A 113 10.51 -6.68 7.25
CA VAL A 113 11.84 -6.77 7.89
C VAL A 113 11.78 -7.22 9.34
N GLY A 114 10.60 -7.15 9.96
CA GLY A 114 10.37 -7.54 11.36
C GLY A 114 9.19 -8.51 11.51
N ALA A 115 9.34 -9.46 12.44
CA ALA A 115 8.26 -10.33 12.89
C ALA A 115 8.30 -10.40 14.42
N PHE A 116 7.17 -10.15 15.09
CA PHE A 116 7.12 -10.05 16.54
C PHE A 116 6.00 -10.91 17.12
N ASP A 117 6.27 -11.60 18.23
CA ASP A 117 5.26 -12.35 18.97
C ASP A 117 5.57 -12.36 20.48
N ILE A 118 4.59 -12.79 21.29
CA ILE A 118 4.74 -13.01 22.73
C ILE A 118 4.95 -14.50 23.06
N ASP A 119 4.61 -15.41 22.14
CA ASP A 119 4.76 -16.84 22.34
C ASP A 119 6.24 -17.27 22.27
N ASP A 120 6.82 -17.54 23.45
CA ASP A 120 8.21 -18.00 23.61
C ASP A 120 8.53 -19.26 22.82
N SER A 121 7.53 -20.09 22.46
CA SER A 121 7.76 -21.31 21.67
C SER A 121 8.15 -21.03 20.21
N ILE A 122 7.80 -19.86 19.69
CA ILE A 122 8.10 -19.47 18.31
C ILE A 122 9.13 -18.34 18.22
N ILE A 123 9.39 -17.64 19.32
CA ILE A 123 10.46 -16.64 19.38
C ILE A 123 11.80 -17.29 19.01
N GLY A 124 12.57 -16.60 18.17
CA GLY A 124 13.82 -17.10 17.61
C GLY A 124 13.64 -18.01 16.39
N SER A 125 12.44 -18.53 16.11
CA SER A 125 12.20 -19.28 14.87
C SER A 125 12.25 -18.37 13.63
N ARG A 126 12.38 -18.98 12.44
CA ARG A 126 12.37 -18.27 11.16
C ARG A 126 11.05 -18.53 10.45
N VAL A 127 10.38 -17.46 10.03
CA VAL A 127 9.17 -17.51 9.21
C VAL A 127 9.37 -16.62 7.99
N GLY A 128 9.34 -17.21 6.80
CA GLY A 128 9.79 -16.54 5.59
C GLY A 128 11.24 -16.07 5.74
N HIS A 129 11.46 -14.77 5.54
CA HIS A 129 12.79 -14.16 5.66
C HIS A 129 13.08 -13.57 7.05
N CYS A 130 12.09 -13.48 7.93
CA CYS A 130 12.21 -12.86 9.24
C CYS A 130 12.52 -13.88 10.35
N ARG A 131 13.32 -13.47 11.33
CA ARG A 131 13.41 -14.15 12.63
C ARG A 131 12.37 -13.53 13.56
N VAL A 132 11.58 -14.36 14.24
CA VAL A 132 10.58 -13.89 15.20
C VAL A 132 11.28 -13.34 16.44
N ALA A 133 11.02 -12.09 16.76
CA ALA A 133 11.53 -11.39 17.93
C ALA A 133 10.45 -11.27 19.02
N PRO A 134 10.84 -11.11 20.29
CA PRO A 134 9.90 -10.80 21.37
C PRO A 134 9.20 -9.47 21.12
N ILE A 135 7.91 -9.37 21.44
CA ILE A 135 7.13 -8.14 21.27
C ILE A 135 7.71 -6.92 22.03
N ARG A 136 8.39 -7.15 23.16
CA ARG A 136 9.07 -6.11 23.95
C ARG A 136 10.24 -5.44 23.21
N ASP A 137 10.76 -6.08 22.16
CA ASP A 137 11.87 -5.55 21.38
C ASP A 137 11.41 -4.59 20.27
N ILE A 138 10.09 -4.41 20.08
CA ILE A 138 9.54 -3.52 19.04
C ILE A 138 10.17 -2.12 19.08
N PRO A 139 10.21 -1.37 20.19
CA PRO A 139 10.73 0.00 20.18
C PRO A 139 12.19 0.11 19.72
N ARG A 140 12.99 -0.92 20.04
CA ARG A 140 14.41 -0.98 19.65
C ARG A 140 14.55 -1.39 18.18
N LEU A 141 13.91 -2.50 17.78
CA LEU A 141 14.02 -3.05 16.44
C LEU A 141 13.31 -2.19 15.39
N ALA A 142 12.28 -1.43 15.76
CA ALA A 142 11.65 -0.46 14.87
C ALA A 142 12.63 0.59 14.38
N VAL A 143 13.50 1.09 15.27
CA VAL A 143 14.55 2.06 14.91
C VAL A 143 15.69 1.40 14.16
N GLU A 144 16.19 0.25 14.65
CA GLU A 144 17.33 -0.45 14.03
C GLU A 144 17.04 -0.94 12.59
N LEU A 145 15.80 -1.31 12.32
CA LEU A 145 15.36 -1.83 11.01
C LEU A 145 14.65 -0.77 10.16
N ASP A 146 14.60 0.49 10.62
CA ASP A 146 13.90 1.60 9.95
C ASP A 146 12.45 1.25 9.58
N ILE A 147 11.71 0.64 10.51
CA ILE A 147 10.32 0.21 10.28
C ILE A 147 9.40 1.43 10.21
N GLU A 148 8.70 1.57 9.08
CA GLU A 148 7.76 2.66 8.82
C GLU A 148 6.29 2.24 9.02
N PHE A 149 6.00 0.93 8.98
CA PHE A 149 4.65 0.39 9.16
C PHE A 149 4.59 -0.87 10.03
N GLY A 150 3.60 -0.95 10.91
CA GLY A 150 3.23 -2.17 11.62
C GLY A 150 1.95 -2.80 11.06
N ILE A 151 1.99 -4.11 10.80
CA ILE A 151 0.81 -4.92 10.46
C ILE A 151 0.42 -5.73 11.70
N LEU A 152 -0.65 -5.30 12.38
CA LEU A 152 -1.19 -6.00 13.53
C LEU A 152 -2.03 -7.22 13.11
N CYS A 153 -1.54 -8.39 13.46
CA CYS A 153 -2.15 -9.71 13.27
C CYS A 153 -2.43 -10.40 14.62
N VAL A 154 -2.76 -9.61 15.64
CA VAL A 154 -3.02 -10.08 17.01
C VAL A 154 -4.53 -10.15 17.30
N PRO A 155 -4.97 -10.91 18.32
CA PRO A 155 -6.36 -10.88 18.77
C PRO A 155 -6.83 -9.47 19.16
N LYS A 156 -8.11 -9.17 18.91
CA LYS A 156 -8.71 -7.85 19.18
C LYS A 156 -8.43 -7.33 20.60
N VAL A 157 -8.44 -8.22 21.60
CA VAL A 157 -8.31 -7.86 23.02
C VAL A 157 -6.97 -7.22 23.37
N VAL A 158 -5.90 -7.52 22.63
CA VAL A 158 -4.55 -6.97 22.85
C VAL A 158 -4.14 -5.96 21.76
N ALA A 159 -4.98 -5.73 20.75
CA ALA A 159 -4.59 -4.95 19.58
C ALA A 159 -4.21 -3.49 19.90
N GLN A 160 -4.88 -2.85 20.86
CA GLN A 160 -4.55 -1.47 21.26
C GLN A 160 -3.21 -1.40 21.98
N GLU A 161 -2.99 -2.26 22.98
CA GLU A 161 -1.74 -2.32 23.73
C GLU A 161 -0.53 -2.53 22.81
N VAL A 162 -0.68 -3.44 21.84
CA VAL A 162 0.37 -3.70 20.84
C VAL A 162 0.56 -2.51 19.89
N ALA A 163 -0.52 -1.83 19.51
CA ALA A 163 -0.43 -0.64 18.67
C ALA A 163 0.30 0.52 19.37
N ASP A 164 0.16 0.65 20.70
CA ASP A 164 0.82 1.68 21.49
C ASP A 164 2.34 1.43 21.65
N LEU A 165 2.82 0.22 21.32
CA LEU A 165 4.25 -0.12 21.27
C LEU A 165 4.93 0.24 19.93
N LEU A 166 4.13 0.50 18.88
CA LEU A 166 4.58 0.71 17.50
C LEU A 166 4.86 2.19 17.17
#